data_AF-A0A957TRF1-F1
#
_entry.id   AF-A0A957TRF1-F1
#
_cell.length_a   1.000
_cell.length_b   1.000
_cell.length_c   1.000
_cell.angle_alpha   90.00
_cell.angle_beta   90.00
_cell.angle_gamma   90.00
#
_symmetry.space_group_name_H-M   'P 1'
#
loop_
_entity.id
_entity.type
_entity.pdbx_description
1 polymer ?
#
loop_
_entity_poly.entity_id
_entity_poly.type
_entity_poly.pdbx_seq_one_letter_code
_entity_poly.pdbx_strand_id
1 'polypeptide(L)'
;MIRTVKATRYLTPLREGGSLPAVVEADDGEQYVMKFVGAGQGAKALIAELVAGEIARTLGFRIPEIVFLEMDAAMGKTESHQEIQDLLQA
;
A
#
# COMPACT_ATOMS: atom_id res chain seq x y z
N MET A 1 -12.85 12.78 4.88
CA MET A 1 -12.15 11.94 5.87
C MET A 1 -11.56 10.77 5.11
N ILE A 2 -10.33 10.38 5.41
CA ILE A 2 -9.66 9.27 4.72
C ILE A 2 -10.26 7.97 5.22
N ARG A 3 -10.66 7.10 4.29
CA ARG A 3 -11.26 5.82 4.62
C ARG A 3 -10.19 4.82 5.07
N THR A 4 -10.62 3.85 5.88
CA THR A 4 -9.84 2.65 6.16
C THR A 4 -10.53 1.47 5.50
N VAL A 5 -9.77 0.67 4.76
CA VAL A 5 -10.24 -0.55 4.10
C VAL A 5 -9.36 -1.73 4.50
N LYS A 6 -9.88 -2.94 4.39
CA LYS A 6 -9.13 -4.17 4.71
C LYS A 6 -8.78 -4.92 3.45
N ALA A 7 -7.50 -5.24 3.27
CA ALA A 7 -7.07 -6.15 2.22
C ALA A 7 -7.74 -7.52 2.41
N THR A 8 -8.32 -8.02 1.33
CA THR A 8 -8.94 -9.35 1.25
C THR A 8 -8.11 -10.29 0.39
N ARG A 9 -7.35 -9.76 -0.57
CA ARG A 9 -6.50 -10.57 -1.46
C ARG A 9 -5.26 -9.83 -1.90
N TYR A 10 -4.11 -10.48 -1.76
CA TYR A 10 -2.85 -10.05 -2.37
C TYR A 10 -2.79 -10.54 -3.83
N LEU A 11 -2.77 -9.61 -4.80
CA LEU A 11 -2.91 -9.95 -6.22
C LEU A 11 -1.56 -10.07 -6.92
N THR A 12 -0.75 -9.02 -6.91
CA THR A 12 0.47 -8.97 -7.71
C THR A 12 1.49 -8.00 -7.11
N PRO A 13 2.76 -8.42 -6.94
CA PRO A 13 3.84 -7.50 -6.61
C PRO A 13 4.21 -6.61 -7.80
N LEU A 14 4.43 -5.33 -7.54
CA LEU A 14 4.97 -4.36 -8.48
C LEU A 14 6.47 -4.25 -8.24
N ARG A 15 7.26 -4.66 -9.24
CA ARG A 15 8.71 -4.85 -9.11
C ARG A 15 9.52 -3.65 -9.58
N GLU A 16 8.90 -2.49 -9.66
CA GLU A 16 9.54 -1.26 -10.12
C GLU A 16 9.93 -0.40 -8.90
N GLY A 17 11.22 -0.10 -8.80
CA GLY A 17 11.76 0.73 -7.72
C GLY A 17 11.99 -0.02 -6.39
N GLY A 18 12.68 0.63 -5.46
CA GLY A 18 13.14 0.01 -4.22
C GLY A 18 12.08 -0.16 -3.12
N SER A 19 10.84 0.28 -3.34
CA SER A 19 9.77 0.17 -2.34
C SER A 19 8.87 -1.05 -2.52
N LEU A 20 9.04 -1.81 -3.61
CA LEU A 20 8.33 -3.05 -3.94
C LEU A 20 6.83 -3.04 -3.57
N PRO A 21 6.00 -2.09 -4.08
CA PRO A 21 4.58 -2.04 -3.73
C PRO A 21 3.81 -3.25 -4.30
N ALA A 22 2.55 -3.42 -3.91
CA ALA A 22 1.71 -4.50 -4.42
C ALA A 22 0.30 -4.05 -4.77
N VAL A 23 -0.32 -4.72 -5.74
CA VAL A 23 -1.75 -4.60 -5.99
C VAL A 23 -2.50 -5.55 -5.06
N VAL A 24 -3.50 -5.02 -4.37
CA VAL A 24 -4.36 -5.77 -3.45
C VAL A 24 -5.83 -5.47 -3.73
N GLU A 25 -6.68 -6.44 -3.48
CA GLU A 25 -8.13 -6.27 -3.44
C GLU A 25 -8.54 -6.00 -1.98
N ALA A 26 -9.50 -5.10 -1.78
CA ALA A 26 -10.02 -4.76 -0.45
C ALA A 26 -11.47 -5.23 -0.24
N ASP A 27 -11.97 -5.02 0.98
CA ASP A 27 -13.30 -5.42 1.43
C ASP A 27 -14.44 -4.58 0.82
N ASP A 28 -14.13 -3.44 0.21
CA ASP A 28 -15.04 -2.66 -0.61
C ASP A 28 -15.15 -3.14 -2.07
N GLY A 29 -14.40 -4.19 -2.44
CA GLY A 29 -14.40 -4.78 -3.77
C GLY A 29 -13.51 -4.04 -4.79
N GLU A 30 -12.81 -2.99 -4.37
CA GLU A 30 -11.90 -2.21 -5.22
C GLU A 30 -10.45 -2.71 -5.11
N GLN A 31 -9.62 -2.30 -6.07
CA GLN A 31 -8.20 -2.62 -6.10
C GLN A 31 -7.34 -1.40 -5.77
N TYR A 32 -6.30 -1.62 -4.98
CA TYR A 32 -5.40 -0.57 -4.50
C TYR A 32 -3.94 -0.94 -4.76
N VAL A 33 -3.13 0.08 -5.01
CA VAL A 33 -1.67 -0.03 -4.91
C VAL A 33 -1.29 0.22 -3.45
N MET A 34 -0.89 -0.84 -2.75
CA MET A 34 -0.48 -0.80 -1.37
C MET A 34 1.04 -0.58 -1.26
N LYS A 35 1.43 0.38 -0.42
CA LYS A 35 2.82 0.60 -0.01
C LYS A 35 3.02 0.04 1.39
N PHE A 36 4.04 -0.80 1.57
CA PHE A 36 4.32 -1.46 2.84
C PHE A 36 4.93 -0.50 3.86
N VAL A 37 4.54 -0.65 5.13
CA VAL A 37 5.14 0.10 6.25
C VAL A 37 6.63 -0.23 6.39
N GLY A 38 7.05 -1.47 6.09
CA GLY A 38 8.45 -1.88 6.13
C GLY A 38 9.33 -1.35 4.98
N ALA A 39 8.76 -0.70 3.96
CA ALA A 39 9.51 -0.32 2.76
C ALA A 39 10.30 0.98 2.94
N GLY A 40 11.59 0.97 2.57
CA GLY A 40 12.44 2.16 2.47
C GLY A 40 12.55 2.94 3.80
N GLN A 41 12.04 4.18 3.82
CA GLN A 41 12.06 5.05 5.01
C GLN A 41 10.91 4.75 6.00
N GLY A 42 10.27 3.60 5.84
CA GLY A 42 9.20 3.10 6.68
C GLY A 42 7.96 4.00 6.69
N ALA A 43 7.35 4.17 7.86
CA ALA A 43 6.17 5.01 8.06
C ALA A 43 6.34 6.45 7.55
N LYS A 44 7.57 7.01 7.54
CA LYS A 44 7.82 8.37 7.02
C LYS A 44 7.54 8.47 5.52
N ALA A 45 7.84 7.42 4.76
CA ALA A 45 7.51 7.38 3.33
C ALA A 45 5.99 7.41 3.15
N LEU A 46 5.23 6.62 3.92
CA LEU A 46 3.77 6.59 3.86
C LEU A 46 3.15 7.94 4.26
N ILE A 47 3.70 8.62 5.28
CA ILE A 47 3.27 9.97 5.65
C ILE A 47 3.51 10.95 4.49
N ALA A 48 4.67 10.86 3.82
CA ALA A 48 4.97 11.72 2.68
C ALA A 48 3.99 11.51 1.52
N GLU A 49 3.65 10.27 1.20
CA GLU A 49 2.62 9.91 0.19
C GLU A 49 1.27 10.51 0.54
N LEU A 50 0.85 10.35 1.80
CA LEU A 50 -0.41 10.90 2.29
C LEU A 50 -0.44 12.43 2.17
N VAL A 51 0.60 13.12 2.67
CA VAL A 51 0.64 14.59 2.64
C VAL A 51 0.69 15.11 1.21
N ALA A 52 1.57 14.55 0.37
CA ALA A 52 1.69 14.98 -1.03
C ALA A 52 0.39 14.74 -1.81
N GLY A 53 -0.26 13.60 -1.58
CA GLY A 53 -1.54 13.28 -2.17
C GLY A 53 -2.66 14.22 -1.73
N GLU A 54 -2.78 14.51 -0.44
CA GLU A 54 -3.81 15.43 0.05
C GLU A 54 -3.58 16.88 -0.41
N ILE A 55 -2.32 17.30 -0.57
CA ILE A 55 -1.98 18.57 -1.23
C ILE A 55 -2.49 18.54 -2.68
N ALA A 56 -2.16 17.50 -3.45
CA ALA A 56 -2.57 17.38 -4.84
C ALA A 56 -4.10 17.34 -5.02
N ARG A 57 -4.80 16.62 -4.13
CA ARG A 57 -6.26 16.56 -4.06
C ARG A 57 -6.85 17.94 -3.79
N THR A 58 -6.28 18.68 -2.84
CA THR A 58 -6.73 20.03 -2.48
C THR A 58 -6.53 21.02 -3.63
N LEU A 59 -5.47 20.85 -4.42
CA LEU A 59 -5.19 21.64 -5.62
C LEU A 59 -6.04 21.24 -6.84
N GLY A 60 -6.90 20.20 -6.73
CA GLY A 60 -7.78 19.76 -7.81
C GLY A 60 -7.09 18.92 -8.89
N PHE A 61 -5.90 18.40 -8.62
CA PHE A 61 -5.25 17.45 -9.54
C PHE A 61 -5.99 16.11 -9.56
N ARG A 62 -5.96 15.45 -10.72
CA ARG A 62 -6.49 14.10 -10.87
C ARG A 62 -5.52 13.10 -10.26
N ILE A 63 -5.82 12.67 -9.05
CA ILE A 63 -5.09 11.61 -8.34
C ILE A 63 -6.03 10.45 -8.03
N PRO A 64 -5.49 9.23 -7.81
CA PRO A 64 -6.25 8.14 -7.21
C PRO A 64 -6.73 8.52 -5.79
N GLU A 65 -7.76 7.84 -5.31
CA GLU A 65 -8.14 7.94 -3.90
C GLU A 65 -7.01 7.39 -3.01
N ILE A 66 -6.80 8.04 -1.86
CA ILE A 66 -5.87 7.58 -0.82
C ILE A 66 -6.71 7.04 0.33
N VAL A 67 -6.36 5.84 0.78
CA VAL A 67 -6.99 5.14 1.90
C VAL A 67 -5.92 4.63 2.85
N PHE A 68 -6.30 4.41 4.10
CA PHE A 68 -5.55 3.53 4.98
C PHE A 68 -5.95 2.09 4.66
N LEU A 69 -4.95 1.23 4.49
CA LEU A 69 -5.18 -0.15 4.12
C LEU A 69 -4.59 -1.07 5.19
N GLU A 70 -5.46 -1.84 5.82
CA GLU A 70 -5.09 -2.84 6.81
C GLU A 70 -4.91 -4.20 6.13
N MET A 71 -3.81 -4.88 6.40
CA MET A 71 -3.52 -6.18 5.82
C MET A 71 -3.11 -7.17 6.90
N ASP A 72 -3.68 -8.36 6.85
CA ASP A 72 -3.28 -9.48 7.68
C ASP A 72 -1.90 -10.00 7.24
N ALA A 73 -0.96 -10.09 8.18
CA ALA A 73 0.38 -10.63 7.96
C ALA A 73 0.36 -12.05 7.36
N ALA A 74 -0.71 -12.82 7.57
CA ALA A 74 -0.89 -14.14 6.98
C ALA A 74 -0.98 -14.13 5.44
N MET A 75 -1.51 -13.06 4.83
CA MET A 75 -1.59 -12.94 3.35
C MET A 75 -0.21 -12.93 2.69
N GLY A 76 0.81 -12.48 3.42
CA GLY A 76 2.18 -12.43 2.95
C GLY A 76 2.91 -13.78 2.92
N LYS A 77 2.39 -14.79 3.61
CA LYS A 77 3.09 -16.08 3.82
C LYS A 77 3.25 -16.91 2.55
N THR A 78 2.40 -16.68 1.55
CA THR A 78 2.47 -17.39 0.26
C THR A 78 3.33 -16.67 -0.77
N GLU A 79 3.88 -15.49 -0.45
CA GLU A 79 4.75 -14.77 -1.37
C GLU A 79 6.08 -15.52 -1.54
N SER A 80 6.48 -15.73 -2.78
CA SER A 80 7.67 -16.48 -3.16
C SER A 80 8.98 -15.69 -3.01
N HIS A 81 8.90 -14.35 -2.96
CA HIS A 81 10.07 -13.47 -2.88
C HIS A 81 10.37 -13.08 -1.44
N GLN A 82 11.58 -13.42 -0.98
CA GLN A 82 12.02 -13.13 0.39
C GLN A 82 11.97 -11.64 0.73
N GLU A 83 12.39 -10.76 -0.19
CA GLU A 83 12.37 -9.31 0.03
C GLU A 83 10.97 -8.79 0.38
N ILE A 84 9.93 -9.35 -0.25
CA ILE A 84 8.55 -8.96 0.01
C ILE A 84 8.07 -9.57 1.33
N GLN A 85 8.44 -10.82 1.62
CA GLN A 85 8.16 -11.42 2.94
C GLN A 85 8.77 -10.60 4.08
N ASP A 86 9.98 -10.08 3.91
CA ASP A 86 10.65 -9.25 4.92
C ASP A 86 9.87 -7.93 5.13
N LEU A 87 9.36 -7.33 4.04
CA LEU A 87 8.50 -6.14 4.11
C LEU A 87 7.16 -6.39 4.79
N LEU A 88 6.62 -7.59 4.67
CA LEU A 88 5.36 -8.03 5.25
C LEU A 88 5.46 -8.31 6.77
N GLN A 89 6.66 -8.59 7.27
CA GLN A 89 6.91 -8.97 8.67
C GLN A 89 7.41 -7.80 9.55
N ALA A 90 7.80 -6.67 8.95
CA ALA A 90 8.32 -5.49 9.63
C ALA A 90 7.23 -4.61 10.25
#